data_AF-A0A7H4LVK5-F1
#
_entry.id   AF-A0A7H4LVK5-F1
#
_cell.length_a   1.000
_cell.length_b   1.000
_cell.length_c   1.000
_cell.angle_alpha   90.00
_cell.angle_beta   90.00
_cell.angle_gamma   90.00
#
_symmetry.space_group_name_H-M   'P 1'
#
loop_
_entity.id
_entity.type
_entity.pdbx_description
1 polymer ?
#
loop_
_entity_poly.entity_id
_entity_poly.type
_entity_poly.pdbx_seq_one_letter_code
_entity_poly.pdbx_strand_id
1 'polypeptide(L)'
;MLNIFRGFVFLLLACAGVAHGADTGWLTSPQNDHARIRFQAEKGNDRIDGLLSIELASGWKTYWRSPGEGGVAPQIIWNNGEQARWYWPAPSRFKISGLTTQGYHDRVAIPMTIAAAPATCWKARLRYRPAATSVC
;
A
#
# COMPACT_ATOMS: atom_id res chain seq x y z
N MET A 1 12.90 -49.63 3.17
CA MET A 1 13.29 -48.41 3.92
C MET A 1 13.07 -47.13 3.11
N LEU A 2 13.34 -47.12 1.79
CA LEU A 2 13.18 -45.94 0.92
C LEU A 2 11.72 -45.44 0.77
N ASN A 3 10.71 -46.32 0.79
CA ASN A 3 9.29 -45.91 0.67
C ASN A 3 8.75 -45.17 1.90
N ILE A 4 9.29 -45.43 3.10
CA ILE A 4 8.86 -44.76 4.34
C ILE A 4 9.34 -43.30 4.34
N PHE A 5 10.58 -43.07 3.88
CA PHE A 5 11.13 -41.72 3.70
C PHE A 5 10.33 -40.91 2.67
N ARG A 6 9.91 -41.53 1.56
CA ARG A 6 9.07 -40.87 0.55
C ARG A 6 7.70 -40.47 1.11
N GLY A 7 7.07 -41.33 1.92
CA GLY A 7 5.80 -41.02 2.58
C GLY A 7 5.92 -39.85 3.57
N PHE A 8 7.01 -39.79 4.34
CA PHE A 8 7.25 -38.71 5.30
C PHE A 8 7.48 -37.36 4.62
N VAL A 9 8.16 -37.35 3.46
CA VAL A 9 8.36 -36.14 2.64
C VAL A 9 7.03 -35.62 2.07
N PHE A 10 6.17 -36.51 1.54
CA PHE A 10 4.86 -36.10 1.04
C PHE A 10 3.94 -35.56 2.15
N LEU A 11 4.02 -36.10 3.37
CA LEU A 11 3.26 -35.61 4.52
C LEU A 11 3.73 -34.23 4.99
N LEU A 12 5.05 -33.98 5.00
CA LEU A 12 5.62 -32.67 5.37
C LEU A 12 5.24 -31.57 4.37
N LEU A 13 5.17 -31.88 3.07
CA LEU A 13 4.72 -30.95 2.02
C LEU A 13 3.22 -30.60 2.14
N ALA A 14 2.39 -31.53 2.62
CA ALA A 14 0.95 -31.29 2.82
C ALA A 14 0.64 -30.37 4.02
N CYS A 15 1.55 -30.30 5.00
CA CYS A 15 1.42 -29.43 6.18
C CYS A 15 2.02 -28.02 6.00
N ALA A 16 2.57 -27.69 4.83
CA ALA A 16 2.95 -26.33 4.50
C ALA A 16 1.68 -25.48 4.29
N GLY A 17 1.06 -25.04 5.38
CA GLY A 17 -0.08 -24.13 5.34
C GLY A 17 0.30 -22.87 4.59
N VAL A 18 -0.47 -22.53 3.57
CA VAL A 18 -0.30 -21.27 2.84
C VAL A 18 -0.71 -20.14 3.78
N ALA A 19 0.25 -19.33 4.22
CA ALA A 19 -0.05 -18.10 4.95
C ALA A 19 -0.71 -17.12 3.96
N HIS A 20 -2.01 -16.91 4.09
CA HIS A 20 -2.74 -15.94 3.27
C HIS A 20 -2.66 -14.55 3.94
N GLY A 21 -1.81 -13.68 3.40
CA GLY A 21 -1.94 -12.24 3.61
C GLY A 21 -3.14 -11.71 2.82
N ALA A 22 -3.88 -10.77 3.39
CA ALA A 22 -4.92 -10.05 2.65
C ALA A 22 -4.25 -9.17 1.60
N ASP A 23 -4.73 -9.24 0.36
CA ASP A 23 -4.14 -8.53 -0.77
C ASP A 23 -5.24 -8.10 -1.73
N THR A 24 -5.28 -6.81 -2.06
CA THR A 24 -6.24 -6.27 -3.03
C THR A 24 -5.88 -6.61 -4.47
N GLY A 25 -4.64 -7.06 -4.71
CA GLY A 25 -4.02 -6.99 -6.03
C GLY A 25 -3.78 -5.54 -6.47
N TRP A 26 -3.29 -5.38 -7.69
CA TRP A 26 -3.13 -4.05 -8.30
C TRP A 26 -4.49 -3.50 -8.75
N LEU A 27 -4.86 -2.37 -8.16
CA LEU A 27 -6.05 -1.59 -8.49
C LEU A 27 -5.65 -0.42 -9.38
N THR A 28 -6.46 -0.16 -10.40
CA THR A 28 -6.41 1.04 -11.24
C THR A 28 -7.75 1.76 -11.18
N SER A 29 -7.76 3.06 -11.46
CA SER A 29 -9.00 3.82 -11.57
C SER A 29 -9.24 4.18 -13.04
N PRO A 30 -10.48 4.08 -13.57
CA PRO A 30 -10.78 4.53 -14.93
C PRO A 30 -10.48 6.01 -15.15
N GLN A 31 -10.49 6.83 -14.10
CA GLN A 31 -10.19 8.27 -14.16
C GLN A 31 -8.70 8.58 -13.92
N ASN A 32 -7.86 7.56 -13.72
CA ASN A 32 -6.44 7.71 -13.47
C ASN A 32 -5.69 6.44 -13.93
N ASP A 33 -5.25 6.45 -15.17
CA ASP A 33 -4.42 5.43 -15.81
C ASP A 33 -2.92 5.61 -15.50
N HIS A 34 -2.55 6.69 -14.82
CA HIS A 34 -1.16 7.05 -14.51
C HIS A 34 -0.68 6.54 -13.15
N ALA A 35 -1.54 5.84 -12.40
CA ALA A 35 -1.16 5.21 -11.15
C ALA A 35 -1.88 3.88 -10.94
N ARG A 36 -1.16 2.92 -10.38
CA ARG A 36 -1.74 1.69 -9.84
C ARG A 36 -1.37 1.53 -8.38
N ILE A 37 -2.27 0.94 -7.62
CA ILE A 37 -2.18 0.90 -6.15
C ILE A 37 -2.50 -0.52 -5.68
N ARG A 38 -1.74 -1.01 -4.72
CA ARG A 38 -1.98 -2.31 -4.07
C ARG A 38 -1.93 -2.11 -2.56
N PHE A 39 -2.88 -2.68 -1.85
CA PHE A 39 -2.87 -2.72 -0.40
C PHE A 39 -2.74 -4.17 0.06
N GLN A 40 -1.73 -4.43 0.88
CA GLN A 40 -1.50 -5.72 1.51
C GLN A 40 -1.63 -5.56 3.01
N ALA A 41 -2.18 -6.55 3.69
CA ALA A 41 -2.34 -6.54 5.12
C ALA A 41 -2.16 -7.93 5.74
N GLU A 42 -1.56 -7.94 6.92
CA GLU A 42 -1.37 -9.13 7.75
C GLU A 42 -1.86 -8.84 9.16
N LYS A 43 -2.55 -9.83 9.75
CA LYS A 43 -3.03 -9.73 11.11
C LYS A 43 -1.89 -10.07 12.08
N GLY A 44 -1.46 -9.08 12.86
CA GLY A 44 -0.62 -9.28 14.03
C GLY A 44 -1.45 -9.64 15.28
N ASN A 45 -0.79 -9.74 16.43
CA ASN A 45 -1.45 -10.10 17.69
C ASN A 45 -2.53 -9.09 18.11
N ASP A 46 -2.19 -7.80 18.12
CA ASP A 46 -3.01 -6.70 18.63
C ASP A 46 -3.28 -5.60 17.58
N ARG A 47 -2.82 -5.81 16.34
CA ARG A 47 -2.82 -4.82 15.26
C ARG A 47 -2.93 -5.50 13.90
N ILE A 48 -3.17 -4.70 12.88
CA ILE A 48 -2.97 -5.10 11.49
C ILE A 48 -1.77 -4.31 10.94
N ASP A 49 -0.82 -5.04 10.38
CA ASP A 49 0.30 -4.45 9.65
C ASP A 49 -0.09 -4.36 8.18
N GLY A 50 -0.03 -3.16 7.61
CA GLY A 50 -0.46 -2.85 6.26
C GLY A 50 0.66 -2.26 5.42
N LEU A 51 0.61 -2.48 4.11
CA LEU A 51 1.53 -1.91 3.14
C LEU A 51 0.75 -1.33 1.96
N LEU A 52 0.82 -0.01 1.79
CA LEU A 52 0.30 0.67 0.60
C LEU A 52 1.40 0.80 -0.44
N SER A 53 1.31 0.03 -1.52
CA SER A 53 2.20 0.13 -2.67
C SER A 53 1.56 1.00 -3.75
N ILE A 54 2.30 1.98 -4.24
CA ILE A 54 1.88 2.90 -5.31
C ILE A 54 2.93 2.84 -6.40
N GLU A 55 2.49 2.65 -7.64
CA GLU A 55 3.32 2.82 -8.82
C GLU A 55 2.75 3.89 -9.72
N LEU A 56 3.64 4.70 -10.28
CA LEU A 56 3.36 5.89 -11.05
C LEU A 56 3.93 5.76 -12.46
N ALA A 57 3.19 6.23 -13.45
CA ALA A 57 3.73 6.43 -14.78
C ALA A 57 4.83 7.50 -14.78
N SER A 58 5.70 7.47 -15.79
CA SER A 58 6.78 8.45 -15.94
C SER A 58 6.24 9.88 -15.93
N GLY A 59 6.93 10.78 -15.23
CA GLY A 59 6.53 12.19 -15.08
C GLY A 59 5.48 12.45 -14.02
N TRP A 60 4.87 11.42 -13.42
CA TRP A 60 3.88 11.57 -12.35
C TRP A 60 4.51 11.46 -10.96
N LYS A 61 3.93 12.21 -10.02
CA LYS A 61 4.34 12.26 -8.62
C LYS A 61 3.16 12.00 -7.70
N THR A 62 3.45 11.42 -6.54
CA THR A 62 2.53 11.39 -5.40
C THR A 62 3.13 12.15 -4.22
N TYR A 63 2.31 12.50 -3.25
CA TYR A 63 2.67 13.43 -2.18
C TYR A 63 3.14 12.74 -0.90
N TRP A 64 4.03 13.41 -0.18
CA TRP A 64 4.39 13.07 1.19
C TRP A 64 3.32 13.56 2.18
N ARG A 65 3.44 13.17 3.46
CA ARG A 65 2.53 13.63 4.55
C ARG A 65 2.39 15.15 4.64
N SER A 66 3.45 15.87 4.29
CA SER A 66 3.49 17.33 4.21
C SER A 66 3.76 17.73 2.76
N PRO A 67 2.73 17.78 1.90
CA PRO A 67 2.89 17.88 0.45
C PRO A 67 3.58 19.16 -0.03
N GLY A 68 3.53 20.23 0.76
CA GLY A 68 3.82 21.58 0.32
C GLY A 68 2.58 22.26 -0.27
N GLU A 69 2.80 23.38 -0.95
CA GLU A 69 1.73 24.19 -1.54
C GLU A 69 1.04 23.42 -2.69
N GLY A 70 -0.29 23.35 -2.67
CA GLY A 70 -1.11 22.75 -3.73
C GLY A 70 -1.22 21.23 -3.75
N GLY A 71 -0.50 20.49 -2.89
CA GLY A 71 -0.54 19.03 -2.89
C GLY A 71 -1.54 18.40 -1.92
N VAL A 72 -1.92 17.14 -2.17
CA VAL A 72 -2.87 16.38 -1.36
C VAL A 72 -2.25 15.05 -0.94
N ALA A 73 -1.97 14.90 0.36
CA ALA A 73 -1.44 13.65 0.89
C ALA A 73 -2.43 12.49 0.68
N PRO A 74 -1.95 11.28 0.33
CA PRO A 74 -2.78 10.09 0.29
C PRO A 74 -3.47 9.83 1.63
N GLN A 75 -4.75 9.51 1.61
CA GLN A 75 -5.53 9.23 2.81
C GLN A 75 -6.42 8.01 2.61
N ILE A 76 -6.40 7.08 3.55
CA ILE A 76 -7.36 5.97 3.61
C ILE A 76 -8.47 6.36 4.58
N ILE A 77 -9.72 6.27 4.10
CA ILE A 77 -10.93 6.45 4.88
C ILE A 77 -11.45 5.05 5.21
N TRP A 78 -11.34 4.67 6.48
CA TRP A 78 -11.81 3.38 6.99
C TRP A 78 -13.30 3.46 7.37
N ASN A 79 -14.06 2.42 7.07
CA ASN A 79 -15.51 2.46 7.25
C ASN A 79 -15.96 2.41 8.73
N ASN A 80 -15.18 1.79 9.62
CA ASN A 80 -15.57 1.67 11.04
C ASN A 80 -14.77 2.63 11.94
N GLY A 81 -14.13 3.64 11.36
CA GLY A 81 -13.39 4.66 12.10
C GLY A 81 -12.01 4.21 12.60
N GLU A 82 -11.49 3.11 12.08
CA GLU A 82 -10.12 2.67 12.38
C GLU A 82 -9.10 3.76 12.03
N GLN A 83 -8.02 3.83 12.80
CA GLN A 83 -6.93 4.76 12.53
C GLN A 83 -5.65 4.00 12.20
N ALA A 84 -4.99 4.44 11.13
CA ALA A 84 -3.71 3.90 10.69
C ALA A 84 -2.59 4.85 11.13
N ARG A 85 -1.56 4.31 11.78
CA ARG A 85 -0.28 5.00 11.96
C ARG A 85 0.60 4.72 10.75
N TRP A 86 0.89 5.76 9.99
CA TRP A 86 1.68 5.68 8.76
C TRP A 86 3.18 5.82 9.04
N TYR A 87 4.00 4.99 8.40
CA TYR A 87 5.45 5.07 8.43
C TYR A 87 5.95 5.56 7.08
N TRP A 88 5.99 6.87 6.91
CA TRP A 88 6.37 7.49 5.64
C TRP A 88 7.86 7.31 5.36
N PRO A 89 8.25 6.74 4.21
CA PRO A 89 9.64 6.76 3.75
C PRO A 89 10.18 8.20 3.60
N ALA A 90 11.50 8.31 3.46
CA ALA A 90 12.13 9.57 3.14
C ALA A 90 11.62 10.09 1.77
N PRO A 91 11.11 11.32 1.68
CA PRO A 91 10.61 11.86 0.43
C PRO A 91 11.74 12.49 -0.40
N SER A 92 11.45 12.70 -1.68
CA SER A 92 12.22 13.59 -2.55
C SER A 92 11.53 14.96 -2.65
N ARG A 93 12.31 15.99 -3.00
CA ARG A 93 11.80 17.33 -3.29
C ARG A 93 11.66 17.52 -4.79
N PHE A 94 10.56 18.16 -5.22
CA PHE A 94 10.32 18.49 -6.62
C PHE A 94 9.83 19.93 -6.75
N LYS A 95 9.94 20.46 -7.97
CA LYS A 95 9.18 21.63 -8.38
C LYS A 95 8.07 21.16 -9.32
N ILE A 96 6.82 21.46 -8.98
CA ILE A 96 5.65 21.19 -9.81
C ILE A 96 4.96 22.52 -10.03
N SER A 97 4.84 22.94 -11.29
CA SER A 97 4.27 24.25 -11.65
C SER A 97 4.88 25.44 -10.88
N GLY A 98 6.20 25.41 -10.65
CA GLY A 98 6.93 26.43 -9.90
C GLY A 98 6.87 26.30 -8.36
N LEU A 99 5.97 25.47 -7.83
CA LEU A 99 5.82 25.23 -6.39
C LEU A 99 6.73 24.11 -5.90
N THR A 100 7.33 24.30 -4.74
CA THR A 100 8.17 23.26 -4.12
C THR A 100 7.29 22.25 -3.38
N THR A 101 7.36 21.00 -3.79
CA THR A 101 6.58 19.89 -3.22
C THR A 101 7.49 18.78 -2.72
N GLN A 102 6.97 17.97 -1.80
CA GLN A 102 7.65 16.80 -1.25
C GLN A 102 6.83 15.54 -1.54
N GLY A 103 7.47 14.49 -2.01
CA GLY A 103 6.76 13.28 -2.40
C GLY A 103 7.63 12.19 -3.01
N TYR A 104 7.01 11.40 -3.90
CA TYR A 104 7.60 10.22 -4.51
C TYR A 104 7.33 10.17 -6.02
N HIS A 105 8.21 9.48 -6.76
CA HIS A 105 8.09 9.16 -8.18
C HIS A 105 8.29 7.66 -8.40
N ASP A 106 7.93 7.14 -9.56
CA ASP A 106 8.03 5.74 -10.00
C ASP A 106 7.31 4.72 -9.11
N ARG A 107 7.81 4.49 -7.89
CA ARG A 107 7.23 3.56 -6.91
C ARG A 107 7.47 4.06 -5.49
N VAL A 108 6.48 3.86 -4.62
CA VAL A 108 6.64 3.96 -3.17
C VAL A 108 5.84 2.86 -2.48
N ALA A 109 6.40 2.30 -1.41
CA ALA A 109 5.69 1.43 -0.50
C ALA A 109 5.64 2.09 0.88
N ILE A 110 4.44 2.31 1.41
CA ILE A 110 4.21 3.05 2.66
C ILE A 110 3.63 2.08 3.69
N PRO A 111 4.44 1.62 4.67
CA PRO A 111 3.95 0.77 5.74
C PRO A 111 3.02 1.54 6.69
N MET A 112 2.11 0.82 7.33
CA MET A 112 1.25 1.34 8.38
C MET A 112 0.87 0.27 9.38
N THR A 113 0.55 0.69 10.61
CA THR A 113 -0.08 -0.18 11.61
C THR A 113 -1.47 0.34 11.91
N ILE A 114 -2.47 -0.52 11.88
CA ILE A 114 -3.88 -0.19 12.08
C ILE A 114 -4.35 -0.89 13.36
N ALA A 115 -5.03 -0.15 14.24
CA ALA A 115 -5.62 -0.74 15.44
C ALA A 115 -6.64 -1.82 15.05
N ALA A 116 -6.48 -3.03 15.58
CA ALA A 116 -7.35 -4.15 15.22
C ALA A 116 -8.75 -3.98 15.83
N ALA A 117 -9.76 -3.77 14.99
CA ALA A 117 -11.16 -3.99 15.37
C ALA A 117 -11.52 -5.48 15.18
N PRO A 118 -12.45 -6.04 15.99
CA PRO A 118 -12.94 -7.41 15.84
C PRO A 118 -13.86 -7.48 14.60
N ALA A 119 -13.28 -7.44 13.41
CA ALA A 119 -13.98 -7.61 12.15
C ALA A 119 -13.19 -8.54 11.23
N THR A 120 -13.90 -9.45 10.56
CA THR A 120 -13.35 -10.45 9.64
C THR A 120 -13.12 -9.90 8.23
N CYS A 121 -13.77 -8.80 7.86
CA CYS A 121 -13.60 -8.12 6.59
C CYS A 121 -13.63 -6.60 6.77
N TRP A 122 -12.59 -5.91 6.31
CA TRP A 122 -12.48 -4.46 6.41
C TRP A 122 -12.68 -3.84 5.03
N LYS A 123 -13.47 -2.77 4.98
CA LYS A 123 -13.69 -1.98 3.76
C LYS A 123 -13.17 -0.57 4.01
N ALA A 124 -12.43 -0.05 3.04
CA ALA A 124 -11.87 1.28 3.10
C ALA A 124 -11.83 1.92 1.70
N ARG A 125 -11.75 3.25 1.66
CA ARG A 125 -11.59 4.01 0.43
C ARG A 125 -10.30 4.82 0.49
N LEU A 126 -9.43 4.63 -0.50
CA LEU A 126 -8.27 5.47 -0.67
C LEU A 126 -8.64 6.74 -1.45
N ARG A 127 -8.46 7.90 -0.83
CA ARG A 127 -8.46 9.20 -1.52
C ARG A 127 -7.05 9.45 -2.03
N TYR A 128 -6.91 9.49 -3.35
CA TYR A 128 -5.63 9.58 -4.04
C TYR A 128 -5.71 10.57 -5.20
N ARG A 129 -4.75 11.50 -5.27
CA ARG A 129 -4.63 12.48 -6.36
C ARG A 129 -3.15 12.64 -6.72
N PRO A 130 -2.65 11.99 -7.78
CA PRO A 130 -1.30 12.22 -8.25
C PRO A 130 -1.21 13.55 -9.00
N ALA A 131 0.01 14.05 -9.21
CA ALA A 131 0.26 15.27 -9.97
C ALA A 131 1.32 15.04 -11.05
N ALA A 132 1.10 15.59 -12.23
CA ALA A 132 2.08 15.61 -13.31
C ALA A 132 3.19 16.63 -13.01
N THR A 133 4.43 16.30 -13.37
CA THR A 133 5.58 17.21 -13.20
C THR A 133 5.54 18.38 -14.19
N SER A 134 4.91 18.19 -15.34
CA SER A 134 4.68 19.21 -16.37
C SER A 134 3.19 19.27 -16.69
N VAL A 135 2.52 20.31 -16.17
CA VAL A 135 1.20 20.72 -16.66
C VAL A 135 1.50 21.89 -17.60
N CYS A 136 1.31 21.70 -18.91
CA CYS A 136 1.33 22.82 -19.86
C CYS A 136 0.12 23.72 -19.61
#